data_AF-A0A9D9UB66-F1
#
_entry.id   AF-A0A9D9UB66-F1
#
_cell.length_a   1.000
_cell.length_b   1.000
_cell.length_c   1.000
_cell.angle_alpha   90.00
_cell.angle_beta   90.00
_cell.angle_gamma   90.00
#
_symmetry.space_group_name_H-M   'P 1'
#
loop_
_entity.id
_entity.type
_entity.pdbx_description
1 polymer ?
#
loop_
_entity_poly.entity_id
_entity_poly.type
_entity_poly.pdbx_seq_one_letter_code
_entity_poly.pdbx_strand_id
1 'polypeptide(L)'
;TQVYSNTGGQACTSGFLGQVSDMAQFGAAQSGKQEIRKEIGLIGLAHRTTYVMQSTIAHPGHMIEGFIQGLRTRRPALFNLYTSCQPEHGIGDDMGHEQARLAVESRAYPLFRYDPDRGRTLAECIDLSGNPAQAETWPSYRLDYRDGGRAQTMQLPLTFADFAMTEARFRKHFRTAPPDTWHDDMVPLAEFLALEAGEREGKYPFIWTVDRRQQLGRLLVDATMVRSTEERRDFWFLLRDLARTGAATVSAARGEAEIERAVMARLTAGLLRLASDPGSVAALEPAVMPGAELATATSPATAGGGEAMAPWLDSAECTACDECTRINDAIFAYGADGKAYIRNPAGGPYSDLVKAAEKCTARVIHPGLPADRSAPDIARWIERGEKYN
;
A
#
# COMPACT_ATOMS: atom_id res chain seq x y z
N THR A 1 -15.51 15.68 4.14
CA THR A 1 -14.97 16.81 3.36
C THR A 1 -13.48 16.73 3.07
N GLN A 2 -12.68 15.91 3.78
CA GLN A 2 -11.27 15.66 3.42
C GLN A 2 -10.30 16.86 3.50
N VAL A 3 -10.75 17.91 4.17
CA VAL A 3 -10.03 19.11 4.56
C VAL A 3 -10.72 19.68 5.79
N TYR A 4 -10.07 20.59 6.51
CA TYR A 4 -10.75 21.39 7.53
C TYR A 4 -11.52 22.52 6.86
N SER A 5 -12.74 22.22 6.41
CA SER A 5 -13.59 23.16 5.67
C SER A 5 -13.86 24.45 6.43
N ASN A 6 -14.08 24.37 7.75
CA ASN A 6 -14.39 25.55 8.56
C ASN A 6 -13.21 26.54 8.65
N THR A 7 -11.97 26.07 8.55
CA THR A 7 -10.75 26.88 8.68
C THR A 7 -10.13 27.23 7.34
N GLY A 8 -10.90 27.13 6.24
CA GLY A 8 -10.45 27.51 4.90
C GLY A 8 -9.59 26.44 4.20
N GLY A 9 -9.91 25.17 4.42
CA GLY A 9 -9.36 24.10 3.57
C GLY A 9 -7.98 23.60 3.97
N GLN A 10 -7.67 23.55 5.27
CA GLN A 10 -6.39 23.02 5.75
C GLN A 10 -6.26 21.51 5.51
N ALA A 11 -5.03 21.07 5.27
CA ALA A 11 -4.67 19.67 5.08
C ALA A 11 -5.09 18.83 6.30
N CYS A 12 -5.53 17.60 6.02
CA CYS A 12 -5.87 16.64 7.07
C CYS A 12 -5.51 15.21 6.64
N THR A 13 -5.47 14.30 7.59
CA THR A 13 -5.13 12.89 7.34
C THR A 13 -6.14 12.16 6.44
N SER A 14 -7.36 12.68 6.29
CA SER A 14 -8.40 12.11 5.42
C SER A 14 -8.36 12.58 3.96
N GLY A 15 -7.43 13.49 3.63
CA GLY A 15 -7.15 13.93 2.25
C GLY A 15 -6.49 12.83 1.41
N PHE A 16 -6.66 12.91 0.09
CA PHE A 16 -6.05 11.97 -0.85
C PHE A 16 -4.58 12.31 -1.15
N LEU A 17 -3.82 11.32 -1.64
CA LEU A 17 -2.48 11.55 -2.20
C LEU A 17 -2.59 12.52 -3.39
N GLY A 18 -1.71 13.53 -3.44
CA GLY A 18 -1.76 14.58 -4.46
C GLY A 18 -2.84 15.64 -4.24
N GLN A 19 -3.63 15.57 -3.18
CA GLN A 19 -4.63 16.61 -2.91
C GLN A 19 -3.93 17.93 -2.59
N VAL A 20 -4.31 19.00 -3.29
CA VAL A 20 -3.86 20.36 -2.99
C VAL A 20 -4.80 20.98 -1.97
N SER A 21 -4.24 21.48 -0.88
CA SER A 21 -4.99 22.16 0.18
C SER A 21 -4.08 23.16 0.90
N ASP A 22 -4.62 23.96 1.82
CA ASP A 22 -3.75 24.76 2.67
C ASP A 22 -2.82 23.82 3.49
N MET A 23 -1.55 24.20 3.64
CA MET A 23 -0.44 23.37 4.16
C MET A 23 -0.01 22.15 3.30
N ALA A 24 -0.65 21.90 2.16
CA ALA A 24 -0.25 20.87 1.20
C ALA A 24 -0.29 21.44 -0.22
N GLN A 25 0.60 22.39 -0.48
CA GLN A 25 0.62 23.15 -1.72
C GLN A 25 1.21 22.35 -2.88
N PHE A 26 0.93 22.82 -4.09
CA PHE A 26 1.56 22.32 -5.31
C PHE A 26 2.60 23.33 -5.81
N GLY A 27 3.84 22.88 -5.93
CA GLY A 27 5.00 23.64 -6.40
C GLY A 27 6.15 22.72 -6.77
N ALA A 28 7.34 23.28 -6.96
CA ALA A 28 8.51 22.51 -7.40
C ALA A 28 8.97 21.44 -6.40
N ALA A 29 8.83 21.70 -5.10
CA ALA A 29 9.28 20.79 -4.03
C ALA A 29 8.21 19.78 -3.59
N GLN A 30 6.93 20.08 -3.82
CA GLN A 30 5.81 19.27 -3.33
C GLN A 30 4.65 19.31 -4.32
N SER A 31 4.07 18.16 -4.61
CA SER A 31 2.92 18.02 -5.50
C SER A 31 1.66 17.68 -4.70
N GLY A 32 1.26 18.56 -3.77
CA GLY A 32 0.14 18.31 -2.85
C GLY A 32 0.48 17.38 -1.69
N LYS A 33 -0.53 16.82 -1.02
CA LYS A 33 -0.36 15.87 0.09
C LYS A 33 0.46 14.64 -0.35
N GLN A 34 1.43 14.23 0.46
CA GLN A 34 2.37 13.14 0.12
C GLN A 34 1.98 11.80 0.74
N GLU A 35 1.22 11.81 1.82
CA GLU A 35 0.74 10.61 2.50
C GLU A 35 -0.55 10.10 1.86
N ILE A 36 -0.75 8.79 1.91
CA ILE A 36 -2.01 8.16 1.56
C ILE A 36 -3.13 8.59 2.51
N ARG A 37 -4.38 8.40 2.09
CA ARG A 37 -5.54 8.70 2.95
C ARG A 37 -5.55 7.76 4.14
N LYS A 38 -5.76 8.30 5.35
CA LYS A 38 -6.02 7.50 6.54
C LYS A 38 -7.42 6.90 6.48
N GLU A 39 -7.48 5.58 6.37
CA GLU A 39 -8.72 4.82 6.28
C GLU A 39 -9.33 4.56 7.67
N ILE A 40 -10.06 5.54 8.21
CA ILE A 40 -10.68 5.43 9.54
C ILE A 40 -11.64 4.24 9.65
N GLY A 41 -12.26 3.83 8.54
CA GLY A 41 -13.13 2.66 8.51
C GLY A 41 -12.39 1.35 8.78
N LEU A 42 -11.18 1.18 8.23
CA LEU A 42 -10.32 0.03 8.54
C LEU A 42 -9.83 0.04 9.98
N ILE A 43 -9.54 1.22 10.53
CA ILE A 43 -9.15 1.36 11.94
C ILE A 43 -10.33 0.98 12.85
N GLY A 44 -11.56 1.40 12.51
CA GLY A 44 -12.76 0.98 13.21
C GLY A 44 -12.95 -0.55 13.17
N LEU A 45 -12.68 -1.15 12.01
CA LEU A 45 -12.70 -2.59 11.79
C LEU A 45 -11.76 -3.36 12.74
N ALA A 46 -10.56 -2.81 12.96
CA ALA A 46 -9.52 -3.43 13.78
C ALA A 46 -9.95 -3.63 15.24
N HIS A 47 -10.91 -2.85 15.75
CA HIS A 47 -11.49 -3.04 17.08
C HIS A 47 -12.37 -4.29 17.19
N ARG A 48 -12.76 -4.91 16.07
CA ARG A 48 -13.60 -6.13 15.94
C ARG A 48 -15.01 -6.05 16.52
N THR A 49 -15.27 -5.18 17.49
CA THR A 49 -16.58 -5.00 18.13
C THR A 49 -17.36 -3.81 17.58
N THR A 50 -16.71 -2.89 16.86
CA THR A 50 -17.34 -1.67 16.38
C THR A 50 -18.10 -1.93 15.08
N TYR A 51 -19.36 -1.53 15.01
CA TYR A 51 -20.06 -1.46 13.72
C TYR A 51 -19.45 -0.33 12.89
N VAL A 52 -19.12 -0.58 11.63
CA VAL A 52 -18.55 0.44 10.74
C VAL A 52 -19.36 0.54 9.47
N MET A 53 -19.70 1.75 9.05
CA MET A 53 -20.29 2.00 7.74
C MET A 53 -19.55 3.12 7.04
N GLN A 54 -19.12 2.88 5.81
CA GLN A 54 -18.66 3.89 4.89
C GLN A 54 -19.70 4.09 3.78
N SER A 55 -20.29 5.29 3.68
CA SER A 55 -21.40 5.56 2.75
C SER A 55 -21.34 6.96 2.12
N THR A 56 -22.23 7.25 1.18
CA THR A 56 -22.42 8.58 0.59
C THR A 56 -23.92 8.89 0.42
N ILE A 57 -24.25 10.18 0.28
CA ILE A 57 -25.61 10.63 0.00
C ILE A 57 -26.12 10.21 -1.39
N ALA A 58 -25.24 9.80 -2.30
CA ALA A 58 -25.62 9.30 -3.62
C ALA A 58 -26.21 7.87 -3.56
N HIS A 59 -26.02 7.17 -2.44
CA HIS A 59 -26.52 5.81 -2.22
C HIS A 59 -27.44 5.77 -0.98
N PRO A 60 -28.62 6.42 -1.05
CA PRO A 60 -29.50 6.60 0.11
C PRO A 60 -29.99 5.26 0.69
N GLY A 61 -30.22 4.23 -0.15
CA GLY A 61 -30.60 2.90 0.33
C GLY A 61 -29.54 2.28 1.24
N HIS A 62 -28.29 2.23 0.76
CA HIS A 62 -27.15 1.75 1.55
C HIS A 62 -26.96 2.56 2.84
N MET A 63 -27.08 3.89 2.75
CA MET A 63 -26.91 4.80 3.87
C MET A 63 -27.98 4.63 4.96
N ILE A 64 -29.26 4.62 4.57
CA ILE A 64 -30.38 4.52 5.52
C ILE A 64 -30.38 3.15 6.19
N GLU A 65 -30.22 2.07 5.42
CA GLU A 65 -30.15 0.72 5.98
C GLU A 65 -28.98 0.58 6.96
N GLY A 66 -27.80 1.10 6.59
CA GLY A 66 -26.64 1.04 7.44
C GLY A 66 -26.75 1.91 8.69
N PHE A 67 -27.44 3.05 8.65
CA PHE A 67 -27.78 3.80 9.87
C PHE A 67 -28.72 3.02 10.78
N ILE A 68 -29.76 2.39 10.24
CA ILE A 68 -30.70 1.58 11.03
C ILE A 68 -29.95 0.43 11.70
N GLN A 69 -29.08 -0.28 10.97
CA GLN A 69 -28.26 -1.37 11.52
C GLN A 69 -27.32 -0.86 12.62
N GLY A 70 -26.57 0.21 12.35
CA GLY A 70 -25.62 0.77 13.30
C GLY A 70 -26.25 1.38 14.55
N LEU A 71 -27.43 2.03 14.44
CA LEU A 71 -28.13 2.60 15.59
C LEU A 71 -28.83 1.53 16.45
N ARG A 72 -29.13 0.36 15.88
CA ARG A 72 -29.72 -0.77 16.61
C ARG A 72 -28.68 -1.62 17.33
N THR A 73 -27.40 -1.49 17.01
CA THR A 73 -26.35 -2.25 17.70
C THR A 73 -26.16 -1.73 19.13
N ARG A 74 -25.82 -2.63 20.06
CA ARG A 74 -25.47 -2.28 21.45
C ARG A 74 -23.96 -2.07 21.63
N ARG A 75 -23.27 -1.71 20.54
CA ARG A 75 -21.82 -1.53 20.47
C ARG A 75 -21.50 -0.15 19.89
N PRO A 76 -20.24 0.32 19.98
CA PRO A 76 -19.83 1.52 19.26
C PRO A 76 -20.16 1.38 17.77
N ALA A 77 -20.66 2.46 17.17
CA ALA A 77 -20.94 2.55 15.75
C ALA A 77 -20.19 3.74 15.15
N LEU A 78 -19.44 3.50 14.08
CA LEU A 78 -18.73 4.51 13.30
C LEU A 78 -19.39 4.66 11.94
N PHE A 79 -19.91 5.85 11.66
CA PHE A 79 -20.44 6.22 10.35
C PHE A 79 -19.47 7.19 9.68
N ASN A 80 -18.82 6.75 8.60
CA ASN A 80 -17.92 7.55 7.79
C ASN A 80 -18.63 7.92 6.47
N LEU A 81 -18.93 9.20 6.28
CA LEU A 81 -19.72 9.65 5.14
C LEU A 81 -18.88 10.54 4.24
N TYR A 82 -18.89 10.23 2.95
CA TYR A 82 -18.37 11.16 1.95
C TYR A 82 -19.32 12.34 1.81
N THR A 83 -18.76 13.53 1.97
CA THR A 83 -19.41 14.81 1.74
C THR A 83 -18.39 15.69 1.02
N SER A 84 -18.80 16.19 -0.14
CA SER A 84 -18.05 17.19 -0.89
C SER A 84 -18.08 18.54 -0.17
N CYS A 85 -17.06 19.36 -0.39
CA CYS A 85 -17.03 20.74 0.09
C CYS A 85 -16.82 21.65 -1.11
N GLN A 86 -17.85 22.42 -1.45
CA GLN A 86 -17.92 23.25 -2.65
C GLN A 86 -16.70 24.16 -2.83
N PRO A 87 -16.36 25.05 -1.86
CA PRO A 87 -15.22 25.94 -2.00
C PRO A 87 -13.89 25.18 -2.06
N GLU A 88 -13.69 24.20 -1.17
CA GLU A 88 -12.39 23.56 -1.01
C GLU A 88 -12.10 22.46 -2.02
N HIS A 89 -13.15 21.85 -2.60
CA HIS A 89 -13.01 20.93 -3.73
C HIS A 89 -13.05 21.69 -5.05
N GLY A 90 -13.49 22.96 -5.04
CA GLY A 90 -13.65 23.82 -6.20
C GLY A 90 -14.64 23.24 -7.21
N ILE A 91 -15.81 22.84 -6.71
CA ILE A 91 -16.93 22.30 -7.48
C ILE A 91 -18.13 23.24 -7.38
N GLY A 92 -19.11 23.08 -8.28
CA GLY A 92 -20.36 23.85 -8.24
C GLY A 92 -21.24 23.51 -7.02
N ASP A 93 -22.11 24.44 -6.62
CA ASP A 93 -22.95 24.29 -5.41
C ASP A 93 -23.96 23.14 -5.50
N ASP A 94 -24.44 22.85 -6.70
CA ASP A 94 -25.38 21.78 -7.05
C ASP A 94 -24.70 20.43 -7.31
N MET A 95 -23.37 20.38 -7.34
CA MET A 95 -22.62 19.19 -7.74
C MET A 95 -22.45 18.14 -6.65
N GLY A 96 -22.93 18.38 -5.43
CA GLY A 96 -22.63 17.52 -4.28
C GLY A 96 -23.10 16.06 -4.44
N HIS A 97 -24.28 15.84 -5.05
CA HIS A 97 -24.78 14.50 -5.31
C HIS A 97 -23.97 13.79 -6.41
N GLU A 98 -23.70 14.47 -7.53
CA GLU A 98 -22.93 13.88 -8.63
C GLU A 98 -21.50 13.55 -8.21
N GLN A 99 -20.85 14.42 -7.44
CA GLN A 99 -19.50 14.14 -6.92
C GLN A 99 -19.49 12.96 -5.95
N ALA A 100 -20.53 12.82 -5.13
CA ALA A 100 -20.68 11.66 -4.26
C ALA A 100 -20.96 10.36 -5.04
N ARG A 101 -21.55 10.42 -6.24
CA ARG A 101 -21.71 9.27 -7.15
C ARG A 101 -20.37 8.92 -7.81
N LEU A 102 -19.71 9.91 -8.40
CA LEU A 102 -18.40 9.76 -9.05
C LEU A 102 -17.35 9.24 -8.06
N ALA A 103 -17.37 9.68 -6.80
CA ALA A 103 -16.44 9.18 -5.78
C ALA A 103 -16.58 7.67 -5.54
N VAL A 104 -17.79 7.11 -5.59
CA VAL A 104 -18.02 5.67 -5.43
C VAL A 104 -17.60 4.91 -6.68
N GLU A 105 -18.02 5.39 -7.85
CA GLU A 105 -17.76 4.73 -9.13
C GLU A 105 -16.27 4.72 -9.46
N SER A 106 -15.54 5.80 -9.19
CA SER A 106 -14.09 5.92 -9.41
C SER A 106 -13.23 5.20 -8.37
N ARG A 107 -13.85 4.48 -7.42
CA ARG A 107 -13.18 3.90 -6.23
C ARG A 107 -12.46 4.93 -5.34
N ALA A 108 -12.71 6.23 -5.50
CA ALA A 108 -12.20 7.26 -4.58
C ALA A 108 -12.70 7.01 -3.14
N TYR A 109 -13.96 6.60 -3.02
CA TYR A 109 -14.63 6.35 -1.75
C TYR A 109 -15.59 5.15 -1.86
N PRO A 110 -15.07 3.90 -1.88
CA PRO A 110 -15.88 2.70 -1.94
C PRO A 110 -16.81 2.57 -0.73
N LEU A 111 -17.98 1.97 -0.94
CA LEU A 111 -18.95 1.72 0.12
C LEU A 111 -18.67 0.41 0.82
N PHE A 112 -18.79 0.37 2.14
CA PHE A 112 -18.80 -0.90 2.83
C PHE A 112 -19.52 -0.79 4.17
N ARG A 113 -19.99 -1.94 4.64
CA ARG A 113 -20.44 -2.12 6.02
C ARG A 113 -19.64 -3.23 6.67
N TYR A 114 -19.39 -3.07 7.96
CA TYR A 114 -18.89 -4.12 8.81
C TYR A 114 -19.83 -4.26 9.99
N ASP A 115 -20.46 -5.43 10.06
CA ASP A 115 -21.29 -5.83 11.17
C ASP A 115 -20.64 -7.04 11.86
N PRO A 116 -20.08 -6.85 13.07
CA PRO A 116 -19.44 -7.93 13.82
C PRO A 116 -20.41 -9.03 14.27
N ASP A 117 -21.73 -8.83 14.20
CA ASP A 117 -22.72 -9.84 14.56
C ASP A 117 -23.21 -10.65 13.35
N ARG A 118 -22.79 -10.30 12.13
CA ARG A 118 -23.21 -10.98 10.89
C ARG A 118 -22.53 -12.33 10.68
N GLY A 119 -21.34 -12.54 11.24
CA GLY A 119 -20.57 -13.77 11.05
C GLY A 119 -19.44 -13.96 12.07
N ARG A 120 -18.61 -14.97 11.84
CA ARG A 120 -17.45 -15.28 12.69
C ARG A 120 -16.14 -14.80 12.07
N THR A 121 -16.07 -14.81 10.75
CA THR A 121 -14.89 -14.37 9.99
C THR A 121 -15.08 -12.94 9.49
N LEU A 122 -13.97 -12.25 9.24
CA LEU A 122 -14.02 -10.89 8.73
C LEU A 122 -14.79 -10.80 7.39
N ALA A 123 -14.60 -11.79 6.52
CA ALA A 123 -15.28 -11.87 5.24
C ALA A 123 -16.81 -12.02 5.33
N GLU A 124 -17.31 -12.69 6.37
CA GLU A 124 -18.75 -12.79 6.61
C GLU A 124 -19.33 -11.48 7.19
N CYS A 125 -18.50 -10.74 7.94
CA CYS A 125 -18.89 -9.50 8.61
C CYS A 125 -18.84 -8.27 7.69
N ILE A 126 -18.05 -8.30 6.61
CA ILE A 126 -17.94 -7.21 5.64
C ILE A 126 -18.94 -7.37 4.49
N ASP A 127 -19.56 -6.25 4.11
CA ASP A 127 -20.46 -6.15 2.99
C ASP A 127 -20.02 -5.05 2.01
N LEU A 128 -19.81 -5.42 0.74
CA LEU A 128 -19.46 -4.51 -0.35
C LEU A 128 -20.59 -4.34 -1.38
N SER A 129 -21.78 -4.88 -1.10
CA SER A 129 -22.89 -4.95 -2.06
C SER A 129 -23.38 -3.59 -2.57
N GLY A 130 -23.09 -2.51 -1.86
CA GLY A 130 -23.43 -1.14 -2.27
C GLY A 130 -22.61 -0.61 -3.46
N ASN A 131 -21.53 -1.28 -3.88
CA ASN A 131 -20.67 -0.79 -4.95
C ASN A 131 -21.09 -1.30 -6.34
N PRO A 132 -20.90 -0.48 -7.40
CA PRO A 132 -21.06 -0.93 -8.78
C PRO A 132 -19.90 -1.83 -9.21
N ALA A 133 -20.17 -2.72 -10.17
CA ALA A 133 -19.18 -3.58 -10.83
C ALA A 133 -18.18 -4.24 -9.86
N GLN A 134 -18.67 -4.92 -8.81
CA GLN A 134 -17.84 -5.38 -7.68
C GLN A 134 -16.70 -6.34 -8.07
N ALA A 135 -16.87 -7.08 -9.17
CA ALA A 135 -15.86 -7.99 -9.68
C ALA A 135 -14.73 -7.28 -10.45
N GLU A 136 -15.01 -6.08 -10.96
CA GLU A 136 -14.10 -5.31 -11.81
C GLU A 136 -13.23 -4.37 -10.99
N THR A 137 -12.07 -4.03 -11.56
CA THR A 137 -11.18 -3.00 -11.01
C THR A 137 -11.87 -1.64 -11.03
N TRP A 138 -12.40 -1.26 -12.19
CA TRP A 138 -13.08 0.01 -12.44
C TRP A 138 -14.43 -0.27 -13.09
N PRO A 139 -15.52 0.38 -12.66
CA PRO A 139 -16.73 0.49 -13.46
C PRO A 139 -16.45 1.21 -14.78
N SER A 140 -17.29 1.00 -15.78
CA SER A 140 -17.17 1.68 -17.08
C SER A 140 -18.26 2.73 -17.28
N TYR A 141 -17.95 3.81 -18.00
CA TYR A 141 -18.89 4.84 -18.41
C TYR A 141 -18.81 5.08 -19.92
N ARG A 142 -19.87 5.70 -20.45
CA ARG A 142 -20.01 6.00 -21.87
C ARG A 142 -19.58 7.44 -22.16
N LEU A 143 -18.66 7.60 -23.11
CA LEU A 143 -18.22 8.90 -23.61
C LEU A 143 -18.73 9.10 -25.05
N ASP A 144 -19.58 10.10 -25.23
CA ASP A 144 -20.12 10.48 -26.54
C ASP A 144 -19.29 11.65 -27.11
N TYR A 145 -18.80 11.51 -28.35
CA TYR A 145 -17.92 12.48 -29.01
C TYR A 145 -18.20 12.60 -30.51
N ARG A 146 -17.56 13.56 -31.18
CA ARG A 146 -17.62 13.77 -32.62
C ARG A 146 -16.25 13.61 -33.25
N ASP A 147 -16.20 12.78 -34.29
CA ASP A 147 -15.02 12.61 -35.14
C ASP A 147 -15.39 12.86 -36.60
N GLY A 148 -14.67 13.77 -37.27
CA GLY A 148 -15.00 14.20 -38.63
C GLY A 148 -16.45 14.69 -38.81
N GLY A 149 -17.08 15.20 -37.74
CA GLY A 149 -18.49 15.63 -37.74
C GLY A 149 -19.52 14.51 -37.51
N ARG A 150 -19.10 13.25 -37.40
CA ARG A 150 -19.96 12.09 -37.10
C ARG A 150 -20.00 11.82 -35.60
N ALA A 151 -21.19 11.54 -35.06
CA ALA A 151 -21.33 11.10 -33.68
C ALA A 151 -20.68 9.71 -33.51
N GLN A 152 -19.90 9.57 -32.45
CA GLN A 152 -19.21 8.36 -32.04
C GLN A 152 -19.35 8.19 -30.54
N THR A 153 -19.16 6.97 -30.07
CA THR A 153 -19.27 6.62 -28.66
C THR A 153 -18.17 5.61 -28.31
N MET A 154 -17.59 5.74 -27.13
CA MET A 154 -16.66 4.76 -26.57
C MET A 154 -17.01 4.44 -25.11
N GLN A 155 -16.61 3.24 -24.66
CA GLN A 155 -16.71 2.82 -23.26
C GLN A 155 -15.33 2.95 -22.63
N LEU A 156 -15.27 3.62 -21.47
CA LEU A 156 -14.02 3.89 -20.76
C LEU A 156 -14.15 3.49 -19.29
N PRO A 157 -13.08 2.99 -18.66
CA PRO A 157 -13.06 2.77 -17.22
C PRO A 157 -13.10 4.12 -16.48
N LEU A 158 -13.94 4.23 -15.45
CA LEU A 158 -13.96 5.39 -14.56
C LEU A 158 -12.93 5.17 -13.45
N THR A 159 -11.75 5.78 -13.60
CA THR A 159 -10.66 5.71 -12.64
C THR A 159 -10.72 6.85 -11.63
N PHE A 160 -9.88 6.79 -10.60
CA PHE A 160 -9.73 7.90 -9.65
C PHE A 160 -9.33 9.22 -10.35
N ALA A 161 -8.51 9.17 -11.40
CA ALA A 161 -8.12 10.38 -12.14
C ALA A 161 -9.31 11.03 -12.86
N ASP A 162 -10.27 10.24 -13.35
CA ASP A 162 -11.49 10.76 -13.97
C ASP A 162 -12.38 11.51 -12.97
N PHE A 163 -12.44 11.04 -11.73
CA PHE A 163 -13.05 11.79 -10.63
C PHE A 163 -12.23 13.03 -10.28
N ALA A 164 -10.92 12.88 -10.10
CA ALA A 164 -10.02 13.96 -9.68
C ALA A 164 -10.01 15.13 -10.67
N MET A 165 -10.10 14.88 -11.98
CA MET A 165 -10.14 15.97 -12.97
C MET A 165 -11.38 16.88 -12.83
N THR A 166 -12.44 16.42 -12.16
CA THR A 166 -13.66 17.20 -11.95
C THR A 166 -13.58 18.12 -10.74
N GLU A 167 -12.53 18.02 -9.91
CA GLU A 167 -12.34 18.82 -8.72
C GLU A 167 -11.09 19.73 -8.85
N ALA A 168 -11.25 21.02 -8.55
CA ALA A 168 -10.17 22.00 -8.71
C ALA A 168 -8.94 21.68 -7.84
N ARG A 169 -9.13 21.00 -6.70
CA ARG A 169 -8.06 20.59 -5.77
C ARG A 169 -7.04 19.62 -6.37
N PHE A 170 -7.30 19.06 -7.56
CA PHE A 170 -6.36 18.22 -8.30
C PHE A 170 -5.93 18.81 -9.65
N ARG A 171 -6.51 19.93 -10.07
CA ARG A 171 -6.34 20.51 -11.42
C ARG A 171 -4.88 20.67 -11.86
N LYS A 172 -3.97 20.93 -10.91
CA LYS A 172 -2.54 21.15 -11.20
C LYS A 172 -1.80 19.89 -11.65
N HIS A 173 -2.35 18.70 -11.39
CA HIS A 173 -1.82 17.40 -11.81
C HIS A 173 -2.12 17.05 -13.27
N PHE A 174 -2.90 17.89 -13.96
CA PHE A 174 -3.36 17.64 -15.31
C PHE A 174 -2.83 18.66 -16.31
N ARG A 175 -2.55 18.20 -17.53
CA ARG A 175 -2.15 19.03 -18.66
C ARG A 175 -2.82 18.55 -19.93
N THR A 176 -3.50 19.44 -20.65
CA THR A 176 -4.08 19.09 -21.96
C THR A 176 -2.96 18.94 -22.98
N ALA A 177 -2.89 17.79 -23.65
CA ALA A 177 -1.98 17.56 -24.75
C ALA A 177 -2.55 18.15 -26.06
N PRO A 178 -1.85 19.09 -26.71
CA PRO A 178 -2.24 19.57 -28.03
C PRO A 178 -2.36 18.41 -29.04
N PRO A 179 -3.36 18.43 -29.96
CA PRO A 179 -3.57 17.33 -30.90
C PRO A 179 -2.36 16.99 -31.78
N ASP A 180 -1.53 17.97 -32.08
CA ASP A 180 -0.29 17.85 -32.85
C ASP A 180 0.83 17.11 -32.10
N THR A 181 0.74 16.99 -30.77
CA THR A 181 1.70 16.25 -29.95
C THR A 181 1.24 14.81 -29.67
N TRP A 182 0.20 14.30 -30.33
CA TRP A 182 -0.28 12.94 -30.07
C TRP A 182 0.62 11.90 -30.74
N HIS A 183 1.08 10.92 -29.97
CA HIS A 183 1.89 9.80 -30.45
C HIS A 183 1.52 8.51 -29.71
N ASP A 184 2.12 7.39 -30.13
CA ASP A 184 1.79 6.02 -29.68
C ASP A 184 2.25 5.69 -28.25
N ASP A 185 3.18 6.48 -27.68
CA ASP A 185 3.59 6.32 -26.28
C ASP A 185 2.64 7.00 -25.30
N MET A 186 1.62 7.72 -25.80
CA MET A 186 0.51 8.17 -24.97
C MET A 186 -0.48 7.02 -24.77
N VAL A 187 -0.63 6.57 -23.53
CA VAL A 187 -1.42 5.37 -23.18
C VAL A 187 -2.58 5.77 -22.26
N PRO A 188 -3.81 5.26 -22.47
CA PRO A 188 -4.91 5.47 -21.54
C PRO A 188 -4.52 5.05 -20.12
N LEU A 189 -4.85 5.86 -19.11
CA LEU A 189 -4.37 5.66 -17.74
C LEU A 189 -4.65 4.24 -17.22
N ALA A 190 -5.85 3.69 -17.44
CA ALA A 190 -6.18 2.35 -16.98
C ALA A 190 -5.29 1.25 -17.60
N GLU A 191 -4.90 1.41 -18.87
CA GLU A 191 -3.97 0.50 -19.55
C GLU A 191 -2.55 0.70 -19.02
N PHE A 192 -2.11 1.95 -18.85
CA PHE A 192 -0.81 2.28 -18.25
C PHE A 192 -0.65 1.66 -16.85
N LEU A 193 -1.72 1.63 -16.05
CA LEU A 193 -1.72 1.02 -14.72
C LEU A 193 -1.63 -0.52 -14.73
N ALA A 194 -1.95 -1.15 -15.85
CA ALA A 194 -1.85 -2.60 -16.04
C ALA A 194 -0.46 -3.03 -16.52
N LEU A 195 0.35 -2.09 -17.05
CA LEU A 195 1.73 -2.34 -17.45
C LEU A 195 2.64 -2.61 -16.24
N GLU A 196 3.65 -3.44 -16.45
CA GLU A 196 4.71 -3.66 -15.47
C GLU A 196 5.60 -2.41 -15.32
N ALA A 197 6.32 -2.29 -14.20
CA ALA A 197 7.10 -1.10 -13.89
C ALA A 197 8.12 -0.72 -14.98
N GLY A 198 8.76 -1.71 -15.63
CA GLY A 198 9.72 -1.48 -16.71
C GLY A 198 9.08 -1.03 -18.03
N GLU A 199 7.84 -1.43 -18.30
CA GLU A 199 7.13 -1.09 -19.55
C GLU A 199 6.54 0.33 -19.53
N ARG A 200 6.50 0.96 -18.34
CA ARG A 200 6.00 2.32 -18.16
C ARG A 200 7.02 3.39 -18.54
N GLU A 201 8.29 3.03 -18.68
CA GLU A 201 9.34 3.98 -19.05
C GLU A 201 9.08 4.57 -20.45
N GLY A 202 9.13 5.89 -20.56
CA GLY A 202 8.86 6.60 -21.83
C GLY A 202 7.37 6.68 -22.21
N LYS A 203 6.45 6.11 -21.43
CA LYS A 203 5.00 6.19 -21.66
C LYS A 203 4.38 7.39 -20.95
N TYR A 204 3.37 7.98 -21.57
CA TYR A 204 2.68 9.18 -21.09
C TYR A 204 1.21 8.85 -20.80
N PRO A 205 0.82 8.65 -19.52
CA PRO A 205 -0.55 8.31 -19.19
C PRO A 205 -1.49 9.49 -19.41
N PHE A 206 -2.68 9.22 -19.97
CA PHE A 206 -3.72 10.22 -20.17
C PHE A 206 -5.13 9.69 -19.90
N ILE A 207 -6.08 10.59 -19.65
CA ILE A 207 -7.52 10.29 -19.67
C ILE A 207 -8.20 11.05 -20.81
N TRP A 208 -9.28 10.48 -21.34
CA TRP A 208 -10.05 11.11 -22.40
C TRP A 208 -10.95 12.21 -21.84
N THR A 209 -11.02 13.32 -22.57
CA THR A 209 -11.91 14.44 -22.26
C THR A 209 -12.65 14.84 -23.53
N VAL A 210 -13.79 15.50 -23.36
CA VAL A 210 -14.56 16.05 -24.46
C VAL A 210 -14.79 17.53 -24.21
N ASP A 211 -14.49 18.35 -25.22
CA ASP A 211 -14.68 19.79 -25.13
C ASP A 211 -16.14 20.22 -25.39
N ARG A 212 -16.41 21.53 -25.34
CA ARG A 212 -17.75 22.08 -25.61
C ARG A 212 -18.25 21.85 -27.05
N ARG A 213 -17.37 21.49 -27.98
CA ARG A 213 -17.67 21.19 -29.38
C ARG A 213 -17.80 19.69 -29.63
N GLN A 214 -17.79 18.88 -28.57
CA GLN A 214 -17.78 17.42 -28.62
C GLN A 214 -16.52 16.82 -29.25
N GLN A 215 -15.39 17.53 -29.25
CA GLN A 215 -14.11 17.02 -29.76
C GLN A 215 -13.33 16.31 -28.65
N LEU A 216 -12.65 15.22 -29.00
CA LEU A 216 -11.80 14.49 -28.07
C LEU A 216 -10.53 15.28 -27.73
N GLY A 217 -10.18 15.28 -26.45
CA GLY A 217 -8.91 15.75 -25.92
C GLY A 217 -8.23 14.69 -25.08
N ARG A 218 -6.89 14.68 -25.09
CA ARG A 218 -6.08 13.88 -24.17
C ARG A 218 -5.62 14.76 -23.00
N LEU A 219 -6.00 14.37 -21.79
CA LEU A 219 -5.56 15.04 -20.57
C LEU A 219 -4.46 14.21 -19.92
N LEU A 220 -3.22 14.67 -20.03
CA LEU A 220 -2.05 14.03 -19.43
C LEU A 220 -2.17 14.05 -17.90
N VAL A 221 -1.76 12.93 -17.30
CA VAL A 221 -1.82 12.67 -15.86
C VAL A 221 -0.40 12.64 -15.30
N ASP A 222 -0.10 13.44 -14.28
CA ASP A 222 1.22 13.44 -13.66
C ASP A 222 1.48 12.19 -12.80
N ALA A 223 2.75 11.94 -12.47
CA ALA A 223 3.15 10.78 -11.69
C ALA A 223 2.49 10.70 -10.31
N THR A 224 2.17 11.85 -9.68
CA THR A 224 1.49 11.86 -8.38
C THR A 224 0.06 11.36 -8.51
N MET A 225 -0.66 11.77 -9.54
CA MET A 225 -2.03 11.34 -9.80
C MET A 225 -2.10 9.88 -10.27
N VAL A 226 -1.10 9.40 -11.00
CA VAL A 226 -0.93 7.96 -11.28
C VAL A 226 -0.84 7.18 -9.96
N ARG A 227 0.08 7.55 -9.05
CA ARG A 227 0.23 6.89 -7.74
C ARG A 227 -1.05 6.97 -6.91
N SER A 228 -1.75 8.10 -6.95
CA SER A 228 -3.02 8.28 -6.23
C SER A 228 -4.10 7.34 -6.77
N THR A 229 -4.13 7.13 -8.09
CA THR A 229 -5.05 6.19 -8.75
C THR A 229 -4.71 4.74 -8.43
N GLU A 230 -3.42 4.38 -8.41
CA GLU A 230 -2.96 3.06 -7.95
C GLU A 230 -3.37 2.79 -6.51
N GLU A 231 -3.16 3.76 -5.62
CA GLU A 231 -3.47 3.56 -4.21
C GLU A 231 -4.98 3.37 -3.97
N ARG A 232 -5.84 4.08 -4.71
CA ARG A 232 -7.30 3.86 -4.67
C ARG A 232 -7.71 2.50 -5.22
N ARG A 233 -7.05 2.05 -6.30
CA ARG A 233 -7.24 0.70 -6.85
C ARG A 233 -6.87 -0.36 -5.83
N ASP A 234 -5.71 -0.21 -5.20
CA ASP A 234 -5.17 -1.19 -4.27
C ASP A 234 -6.00 -1.23 -2.98
N PHE A 235 -6.52 -0.08 -2.53
CA PHE A 235 -7.52 -0.04 -1.45
C PHE A 235 -8.80 -0.80 -1.80
N TRP A 236 -9.29 -0.68 -3.04
CA TRP A 236 -10.43 -1.47 -3.50
C TRP A 236 -10.12 -2.98 -3.51
N PHE A 237 -8.93 -3.38 -3.95
CA PHE A 237 -8.50 -4.77 -3.88
C PHE A 237 -8.39 -5.30 -2.45
N LEU A 238 -7.86 -4.49 -1.52
CA LEU A 238 -7.84 -4.82 -0.10
C LEU A 238 -9.26 -5.06 0.42
N LEU A 239 -10.20 -4.16 0.18
CA LEU A 239 -11.59 -4.34 0.62
C LEU A 239 -12.21 -5.63 0.06
N ARG A 240 -11.99 -5.90 -1.22
CA ARG A 240 -12.46 -7.15 -1.86
C ARG A 240 -11.85 -8.38 -1.21
N ASP A 241 -10.56 -8.33 -0.89
CA ASP A 241 -9.87 -9.44 -0.24
C ASP A 241 -10.43 -9.69 1.17
N LEU A 242 -10.63 -8.63 1.95
CA LEU A 242 -11.25 -8.72 3.28
C LEU A 242 -12.67 -9.29 3.23
N ALA A 243 -13.41 -9.09 2.13
CA ALA A 243 -14.76 -9.59 1.92
C ALA A 243 -14.82 -11.01 1.30
N ARG A 244 -13.69 -11.61 0.88
CA ARG A 244 -13.68 -12.94 0.25
C ARG A 244 -13.79 -14.06 1.28
N THR A 245 -14.83 -14.85 1.17
CA THR A 245 -15.00 -16.10 1.93
C THR A 245 -14.22 -17.23 1.23
N GLY A 246 -13.11 -17.67 1.82
CA GLY A 246 -12.59 -19.05 1.73
C GLY A 246 -12.21 -19.68 0.37
N ALA A 247 -12.24 -18.99 -0.78
CA ALA A 247 -12.07 -19.66 -2.09
C ALA A 247 -10.71 -19.48 -2.79
N ALA A 248 -9.97 -18.38 -2.57
CA ALA A 248 -8.74 -18.12 -3.33
C ALA A 248 -7.46 -18.66 -2.66
N THR A 249 -7.43 -18.67 -1.33
CA THR A 249 -6.22 -19.04 -0.56
C THR A 249 -5.88 -20.52 -0.64
N VAL A 250 -6.88 -21.40 -0.83
CA VAL A 250 -6.65 -22.86 -0.93
C VAL A 250 -5.97 -23.25 -2.26
N SER A 251 -6.16 -22.49 -3.34
CA SER A 251 -5.54 -22.77 -4.64
C SER A 251 -4.08 -22.34 -4.68
N ALA A 252 -3.77 -21.16 -4.15
CA ALA A 252 -2.38 -20.66 -4.09
C ALA A 252 -1.53 -21.49 -3.12
N ALA A 253 -2.08 -21.81 -1.93
CA ALA A 253 -1.39 -22.64 -0.94
C ALA A 253 -1.17 -24.09 -1.41
N ARG A 254 -2.05 -24.63 -2.27
CA ARG A 254 -1.82 -25.95 -2.90
C ARG A 254 -0.68 -25.90 -3.92
N GLY A 255 -0.62 -24.86 -4.75
CA GLY A 255 0.46 -24.68 -5.72
C GLY A 255 1.83 -24.54 -5.05
N GLU A 256 1.92 -23.72 -4.00
CA GLU A 256 3.15 -23.56 -3.22
C GLU A 256 3.59 -24.86 -2.54
N ALA A 257 2.68 -25.59 -1.89
CA ALA A 257 3.01 -26.86 -1.24
C ALA A 257 3.43 -27.96 -2.24
N GLU A 258 2.94 -27.90 -3.48
CA GLU A 258 3.27 -28.85 -4.54
C GLU A 258 4.64 -28.53 -5.18
N ILE A 259 4.94 -27.24 -5.34
CA ILE A 259 6.26 -26.74 -5.74
C ILE A 259 7.32 -27.10 -4.69
N GLU A 260 7.03 -26.89 -3.40
CA GLU A 260 7.93 -27.21 -2.29
C GLU A 260 8.25 -28.71 -2.23
N ARG A 261 7.24 -29.58 -2.41
CA ARG A 261 7.44 -31.03 -2.51
C ARG A 261 8.29 -31.42 -3.73
N ALA A 262 8.07 -30.79 -4.87
CA ALA A 262 8.84 -31.07 -6.10
C ALA A 262 10.32 -30.66 -5.96
N VAL A 263 10.59 -29.52 -5.31
CA VAL A 263 11.95 -29.05 -5.02
C VAL A 263 12.64 -29.99 -4.03
N MET A 264 11.96 -30.39 -2.95
CA MET A 264 12.53 -31.29 -1.95
C MET A 264 12.86 -32.69 -2.52
N ALA A 265 12.00 -33.21 -3.41
CA ALA A 265 12.24 -34.47 -4.11
C ALA A 265 13.49 -34.40 -5.01
N ARG A 266 13.71 -33.28 -5.71
CA ARG A 266 14.89 -33.05 -6.55
C ARG A 266 16.17 -32.92 -5.74
N LEU A 267 16.14 -32.18 -4.63
CA LEU A 267 17.29 -32.04 -3.73
C LEU A 267 17.68 -33.38 -3.10
N THR A 268 16.71 -34.17 -2.68
CA THR A 268 16.94 -35.51 -2.13
C THR A 268 17.54 -36.45 -3.18
N ALA A 269 17.04 -36.40 -4.43
CA ALA A 269 17.61 -37.17 -5.52
C ALA A 269 19.04 -36.72 -5.90
N GLY A 270 19.32 -35.42 -5.84
CA GLY A 270 20.66 -34.86 -6.06
C GLY A 270 21.66 -35.30 -4.98
N LEU A 271 21.27 -35.19 -3.71
CA LEU A 271 22.07 -35.62 -2.57
C LEU A 271 22.32 -37.14 -2.58
N LEU A 272 21.32 -37.94 -2.94
CA LEU A 272 21.49 -39.39 -3.06
C LEU A 272 22.44 -39.78 -4.19
N ARG A 273 22.45 -39.03 -5.30
CA ARG A 273 23.42 -39.20 -6.40
C ARG A 273 24.84 -38.80 -6.00
N LEU A 274 25.00 -37.70 -5.27
CA LEU A 274 26.30 -37.27 -4.72
C LEU A 274 26.86 -38.26 -3.68
N ALA A 275 25.99 -38.88 -2.89
CA ALA A 275 26.39 -39.88 -1.90
C ALA A 275 26.74 -41.25 -2.53
N SER A 276 26.25 -41.54 -3.74
CA SER A 276 26.47 -42.83 -4.41
C SER A 276 27.60 -42.83 -5.44
N ASP A 277 28.04 -41.67 -5.94
CA ASP A 277 29.19 -41.55 -6.84
C ASP A 277 29.99 -40.24 -6.63
N PRO A 278 31.11 -40.28 -5.88
CA PRO A 278 31.95 -39.11 -5.63
C PRO A 278 32.67 -38.54 -6.86
N GLY A 279 32.61 -39.21 -8.02
CA GLY A 279 33.33 -38.83 -9.25
C GLY A 279 32.48 -38.15 -10.34
N SER A 280 31.16 -38.08 -10.17
CA SER A 280 30.23 -37.57 -11.19
C SER A 280 29.99 -36.05 -11.05
N VAL A 281 31.02 -35.23 -11.31
CA VAL A 281 30.88 -33.76 -11.43
C VAL A 281 30.54 -33.27 -12.86
N ALA A 282 30.11 -34.17 -13.75
CA ALA A 282 29.86 -33.84 -15.16
C ALA A 282 28.48 -34.30 -15.64
N ALA A 283 27.39 -33.74 -15.10
CA ALA A 283 26.10 -33.60 -15.79
C ALA A 283 25.08 -32.86 -14.91
N LEU A 284 25.30 -31.58 -14.66
CA LEU A 284 24.24 -30.65 -14.24
C LEU A 284 24.45 -29.33 -14.99
N GLU A 285 23.89 -29.25 -16.19
CA GLU A 285 23.50 -27.95 -16.75
C GLU A 285 22.20 -27.52 -16.06
N PRO A 286 22.12 -26.33 -15.47
CA PRO A 286 20.84 -25.69 -15.20
C PRO A 286 20.48 -24.77 -16.36
N ALA A 287 19.37 -25.11 -17.02
CA ALA A 287 18.56 -24.14 -17.74
C ALA A 287 17.94 -23.15 -16.76
N VAL A 288 18.01 -21.89 -17.16
CA VAL A 288 17.61 -20.64 -16.53
C VAL A 288 16.10 -20.55 -16.21
N MET A 289 15.75 -20.17 -14.96
CA MET A 289 14.77 -19.13 -14.52
C MET A 289 14.39 -19.32 -13.02
N PRO A 290 14.00 -18.25 -12.29
CA PRO A 290 14.66 -17.87 -11.06
C PRO A 290 13.75 -17.80 -9.82
N GLY A 291 14.36 -18.09 -8.66
CA GLY A 291 14.24 -17.24 -7.47
C GLY A 291 13.05 -17.44 -6.53
N ALA A 292 13.15 -18.42 -5.63
CA ALA A 292 12.71 -18.28 -4.23
C ALA A 292 13.30 -19.44 -3.39
N GLU A 293 14.42 -19.19 -2.71
CA GLU A 293 14.84 -20.00 -1.56
C GLU A 293 14.90 -19.07 -0.33
N LEU A 294 13.93 -19.23 0.56
CA LEU A 294 14.04 -18.83 1.97
C LEU A 294 14.93 -19.86 2.67
N ALA A 295 16.03 -19.41 3.25
CA ALA A 295 16.75 -20.17 4.25
C ALA A 295 16.20 -19.82 5.64
N THR A 296 15.52 -20.78 6.26
CA THR A 296 15.17 -20.84 7.68
C THR A 296 16.36 -21.27 8.53
N ALA A 297 16.61 -20.58 9.65
CA ALA A 297 17.23 -21.15 10.86
C ALA A 297 16.86 -20.24 12.06
N THR A 298 15.79 -20.53 12.81
CA THR A 298 15.71 -21.39 14.01
C THR A 298 16.63 -20.94 15.16
N SER A 299 16.04 -20.23 16.12
CA SER A 299 16.57 -20.00 17.47
C SER A 299 16.48 -21.27 18.34
N PRO A 300 17.41 -21.45 19.29
CA PRO A 300 17.12 -22.14 20.53
C PRO A 300 17.16 -21.17 21.71
N ALA A 301 16.14 -21.26 22.56
CA ALA A 301 16.10 -20.65 23.88
C ALA A 301 16.68 -21.62 24.92
N THR A 302 17.49 -21.10 25.83
CA THR A 302 17.76 -21.73 27.14
C THR A 302 17.84 -20.64 28.22
N ALA A 303 17.18 -20.88 29.34
CA ALA A 303 17.12 -20.00 30.50
C ALA A 303 18.10 -20.42 31.60
N GLY A 304 18.72 -19.44 32.27
CA GLY A 304 19.26 -19.59 33.63
C GLY A 304 20.51 -18.74 33.97
N GLY A 305 20.32 -17.64 34.73
CA GLY A 305 21.33 -17.06 35.64
C GLY A 305 21.81 -15.62 35.38
N GLY A 306 21.35 -14.66 36.19
CA GLY A 306 22.01 -13.37 36.48
C GLY A 306 22.22 -12.37 35.33
N GLU A 307 21.26 -11.45 35.15
CA GLU A 307 21.33 -10.12 34.48
C GLU A 307 22.52 -9.83 33.53
N ALA A 308 22.47 -10.41 32.33
CA ALA A 308 23.10 -9.86 31.14
C ALA A 308 22.15 -10.06 29.96
N MET A 309 21.56 -8.98 29.46
CA MET A 309 20.79 -9.02 28.23
C MET A 309 21.79 -9.09 27.07
N ALA A 310 21.85 -10.21 26.36
CA ALA A 310 22.72 -10.30 25.18
C ALA A 310 22.20 -9.34 24.09
N PRO A 311 23.10 -8.68 23.33
CA PRO A 311 22.68 -7.85 22.22
C PRO A 311 21.96 -8.71 21.18
N TRP A 312 20.84 -8.20 20.67
CA TRP A 312 20.05 -8.88 19.65
C TRP A 312 19.52 -7.88 18.63
N LEU A 313 19.10 -8.39 17.47
CA LEU A 313 18.64 -7.58 16.35
C LEU A 313 17.38 -8.20 15.75
N ASP A 314 16.30 -7.41 15.66
CA ASP A 314 15.06 -7.81 14.99
C ASP A 314 15.25 -7.79 13.47
N SER A 315 15.87 -8.86 12.96
CA SER A 315 16.34 -8.93 11.57
C SER A 315 15.17 -8.87 10.58
N ALA A 316 13.97 -9.29 10.98
CA ALA A 316 12.76 -9.24 10.15
C ALA A 316 12.38 -7.79 9.79
N GLU A 317 12.52 -6.88 10.75
CA GLU A 317 12.16 -5.46 10.62
C GLU A 317 13.32 -4.60 10.06
N CYS A 318 14.46 -5.20 9.72
CA CYS A 318 15.61 -4.48 9.19
C CYS A 318 15.33 -3.92 7.78
N THR A 319 15.63 -2.63 7.58
CA THR A 319 15.46 -1.89 6.30
C THR A 319 16.70 -1.85 5.42
N ALA A 320 17.77 -2.57 5.78
CA ALA A 320 19.01 -2.70 5.01
C ALA A 320 19.66 -1.36 4.59
N CYS A 321 19.77 -0.41 5.53
CA CYS A 321 20.33 0.92 5.27
C CYS A 321 21.87 1.04 5.41
N ASP A 322 22.56 -0.07 5.72
CA ASP A 322 24.02 -0.22 5.89
C ASP A 322 24.67 0.56 7.04
N GLU A 323 23.89 1.31 7.82
CA GLU A 323 24.47 2.14 8.88
C GLU A 323 25.16 1.31 9.98
N CYS A 324 24.61 0.15 10.35
CA CYS A 324 25.20 -0.71 11.38
C CYS A 324 26.50 -1.39 10.93
N THR A 325 26.55 -1.88 9.69
CA THR A 325 27.75 -2.50 9.10
C THR A 325 28.84 -1.48 8.82
N ARG A 326 28.49 -0.22 8.48
CA ARG A 326 29.46 0.88 8.37
C ARG A 326 30.07 1.29 9.71
N ILE A 327 29.35 1.10 10.81
CA ILE A 327 29.87 1.37 12.17
C ILE A 327 30.86 0.28 12.56
N ASN A 328 30.50 -0.98 12.40
CA ASN A 328 31.37 -2.11 12.73
C ASN A 328 30.93 -3.40 12.01
N ASP A 329 31.64 -3.77 10.95
CA ASP A 329 31.41 -4.97 10.12
C ASP A 329 31.90 -6.27 10.78
N ALA A 330 32.67 -6.17 11.86
CA ALA A 330 33.01 -7.31 12.71
C ALA A 330 31.84 -7.68 13.63
N ILE A 331 30.98 -6.73 14.00
CA ILE A 331 29.78 -6.97 14.84
C ILE A 331 28.56 -7.32 13.98
N PHE A 332 28.31 -6.57 12.92
CA PHE A 332 27.12 -6.71 12.09
C PHE A 332 27.46 -7.25 10.70
N ALA A 333 26.62 -8.13 10.17
CA ALA A 333 26.72 -8.62 8.80
C ALA A 333 25.34 -8.73 8.17
N TYR A 334 25.28 -8.85 6.85
CA TYR A 334 24.05 -9.13 6.13
C TYR A 334 23.91 -10.62 5.83
N GLY A 335 22.71 -11.15 6.03
CA GLY A 335 22.32 -12.48 5.60
C GLY A 335 22.12 -12.55 4.08
N ALA A 336 21.88 -13.76 3.57
CA ALA A 336 21.55 -13.97 2.16
C ALA A 336 20.21 -13.32 1.75
N ASP A 337 19.36 -13.02 2.72
CA ASP A 337 18.08 -12.31 2.62
C ASP A 337 18.23 -10.78 2.61
N GLY A 338 19.46 -10.26 2.67
CA GLY A 338 19.74 -8.83 2.75
C GLY A 338 19.35 -8.19 4.09
N LYS A 339 19.11 -8.99 5.14
CA LYS A 339 18.80 -8.50 6.49
C LYS A 339 20.03 -8.47 7.38
N ALA A 340 20.19 -7.39 8.15
CA ALA A 340 21.32 -7.28 9.07
C ALA A 340 21.09 -8.21 10.26
N TYR A 341 22.13 -8.92 10.69
CA TYR A 341 22.17 -9.71 11.91
C TYR A 341 23.46 -9.44 12.68
N ILE A 342 23.47 -9.77 13.98
CA ILE A 342 24.68 -9.66 14.80
C ILE A 342 25.52 -10.91 14.59
N ARG A 343 26.64 -10.77 13.88
CA ARG A 343 27.58 -11.86 13.58
C ARG A 343 28.46 -12.18 14.78
N ASN A 344 28.97 -11.15 15.46
CA ASN A 344 29.82 -11.33 16.64
C ASN A 344 29.63 -10.16 17.63
N PRO A 345 28.86 -10.35 18.71
CA PRO A 345 28.68 -9.37 19.77
C PRO A 345 29.97 -8.83 20.39
N ALA A 346 31.04 -9.64 20.39
CA ALA A 346 32.36 -9.30 20.92
C ALA A 346 33.32 -8.79 19.85
N GLY A 347 32.83 -8.49 18.63
CA GLY A 347 33.62 -8.01 17.50
C GLY A 347 34.17 -6.58 17.65
N GLY A 348 33.78 -5.87 18.70
CA GLY A 348 34.23 -4.51 18.98
C GLY A 348 33.75 -4.00 20.35
N PRO A 349 34.04 -2.74 20.69
CA PRO A 349 33.62 -2.15 21.95
C PRO A 349 32.10 -2.00 22.04
N TYR A 350 31.54 -2.12 23.26
CA TYR A 350 30.10 -1.94 23.50
C TYR A 350 29.53 -0.62 22.97
N SER A 351 30.35 0.43 22.88
CA SER A 351 29.94 1.71 22.30
C SER A 351 29.45 1.58 20.85
N ASP A 352 29.93 0.60 20.09
CA ASP A 352 29.58 0.43 18.68
C ASP A 352 28.18 -0.19 18.53
N LEU A 353 27.79 -1.09 19.45
CA LEU A 353 26.42 -1.59 19.56
C LEU A 353 25.43 -0.45 19.85
N VAL A 354 25.77 0.41 20.82
CA VAL A 354 24.92 1.56 21.19
C VAL A 354 24.83 2.59 20.07
N LYS A 355 25.95 2.93 19.42
CA LYS A 355 25.94 3.84 18.25
C LYS A 355 25.14 3.26 17.08
N ALA A 356 25.22 1.95 16.86
CA ALA A 356 24.42 1.28 15.83
C ALA A 356 22.93 1.35 16.13
N ALA A 357 22.52 1.15 17.38
CA ALA A 357 21.13 1.34 17.81
C ALA A 357 20.66 2.80 17.65
N GLU A 358 21.51 3.77 17.97
CA GLU A 358 21.19 5.21 17.81
C GLU A 358 21.02 5.63 16.34
N LYS A 359 21.79 5.04 15.43
CA LYS A 359 21.74 5.33 13.99
C LYS A 359 20.79 4.43 13.21
N CYS A 360 20.25 3.39 13.83
CA CYS A 360 19.33 2.48 13.18
C CYS A 360 18.00 3.19 12.89
N THR A 361 17.76 3.49 11.61
CA THR A 361 16.52 4.14 11.15
C THR A 361 15.28 3.31 11.46
N ALA A 362 15.40 1.98 11.41
CA ALA A 362 14.35 1.03 11.74
C ALA A 362 14.21 0.74 13.25
N ARG A 363 15.18 1.17 14.07
CA ARG A 363 15.25 0.91 15.53
C ARG A 363 15.15 -0.57 15.91
N VAL A 364 15.85 -1.43 15.16
CA VAL A 364 15.80 -2.90 15.34
C VAL A 364 17.00 -3.48 16.08
N ILE A 365 17.94 -2.64 16.54
CA ILE A 365 19.17 -3.08 17.21
C ILE A 365 19.03 -2.82 18.70
N HIS A 366 19.18 -3.88 19.49
CA HIS A 366 19.10 -3.87 20.94
C HIS A 366 20.48 -4.17 21.52
N PRO A 367 21.22 -3.17 22.05
CA PRO A 367 22.60 -3.34 22.52
C PRO A 367 22.77 -4.28 23.71
N GLY A 368 21.72 -4.53 24.47
CA GLY A 368 21.75 -5.36 25.67
C GLY A 368 22.55 -4.71 26.81
N LEU A 369 23.16 -5.55 27.66
CA LEU A 369 24.10 -5.14 28.69
C LEU A 369 25.50 -5.68 28.35
N PRO A 370 26.56 -4.87 28.52
CA PRO A 370 27.91 -5.31 28.21
C PRO A 370 28.37 -6.41 29.17
N ALA A 371 28.97 -7.45 28.60
CA ALA A 371 29.61 -8.53 29.37
C ALA A 371 30.89 -8.04 30.08
N ASP A 372 31.61 -7.07 29.49
CA ASP A 372 32.79 -6.44 30.08
C ASP A 372 32.49 -4.99 30.48
N ARG A 373 32.64 -4.68 31.78
CA ARG A 373 32.43 -3.35 32.38
C ARG A 373 33.73 -2.66 32.80
N SER A 374 34.87 -3.13 32.32
CA SER A 374 36.19 -2.59 32.68
C SER A 374 36.52 -1.26 31.98
N ALA A 375 35.80 -0.89 30.91
CA ALA A 375 36.06 0.33 30.17
C ALA A 375 35.66 1.59 30.98
N PRO A 376 36.50 2.65 31.00
CA PRO A 376 36.29 3.83 31.86
C PRO A 376 35.00 4.61 31.56
N ASP A 377 34.52 4.56 30.31
CA ASP A 377 33.30 5.25 29.86
C ASP A 377 32.05 4.34 29.83
N ILE A 378 32.13 3.11 30.35
CA ILE A 378 31.07 2.11 30.14
C ILE A 378 29.72 2.52 30.75
N ALA A 379 29.72 3.17 31.91
CA ALA A 379 28.49 3.61 32.57
C ALA A 379 27.68 4.58 31.69
N ARG A 380 28.36 5.52 31.02
CA ARG A 380 27.75 6.47 30.09
C ARG A 380 27.14 5.77 28.87
N TRP A 381 27.78 4.70 28.38
CA TRP A 381 27.26 3.94 27.24
C TRP A 381 26.10 3.03 27.61
N ILE A 382 26.08 2.47 28.83
CA ILE A 382 24.95 1.70 29.35
C ILE A 382 23.70 2.60 29.42
N GLU A 383 23.80 3.76 30.06
CA GLU A 383 22.69 4.73 30.18
C GLU A 383 22.10 5.13 28.81
N ARG A 384 22.94 5.34 27.79
CA ARG A 384 22.49 5.66 26.43
C ARG A 384 21.82 4.48 25.72
N GLY A 385 22.24 3.26 26.03
CA GLY A 385 21.72 2.02 25.46
C GLY A 385 20.37 1.60 26.02
N GLU A 386 20.04 1.97 27.27
CA GLU A 386 18.83 1.51 27.98
C GLU A 386 17.52 1.76 27.22
N LYS A 387 17.39 2.90 26.53
CA LYS A 387 16.18 3.23 25.74
C LYS A 387 16.00 2.37 24.48
N TYR A 388 17.00 1.58 24.11
CA TYR A 388 16.99 0.68 22.96
C TYR A 388 16.91 -0.79 23.37
N ASN A 389 16.89 -1.11 24.65
CA ASN A 389 16.84 -2.49 25.15
C ASN A 389 15.41 -3.00 25.33
#